data_AF-A0A967QKC2-F1
#
_entry.id   AF-A0A967QKC2-F1
#
_cell.length_a   1.000
_cell.length_b   1.000
_cell.length_c   1.000
_cell.angle_alpha   90.00
_cell.angle_beta   90.00
_cell.angle_gamma   90.00
#
_symmetry.space_group_name_H-M   'P 1'
#
loop_
_entity.id
_entity.type
_entity.pdbx_description
1 polymer ?
#
loop_
_entity_poly.entity_id
_entity_poly.type
_entity_poly.pdbx_seq_one_letter_code
_entity_poly.pdbx_strand_id
1 'polypeptide(L)'
;VAGRSGAGPITLFDASSHKVRIAAEATSFDPEAHFDKRETRRMDRCSQFVLVAAREAMADAGLEIDPDEPLAREAGAVIGVGFGGMQSFIEEIDVLRERGPDRVSPLGIPRIIANMPAGLVSIEHHLLGPVSCTVTACSASANAIGDAAEIIRRGAADVMVAGGGEAGITDYAVAAFAQSRALSTRNEDPQAASRPFDADRDGFVMGEGAAVLVLEERERALARGARIYAEVTGYGMSADAYHITLPKPGGTGAARAIERALADAGIDG
;
A
#
# COMPACT_ATOMS: atom_id res chain seq x y z
N VAL A 1 16.42 2.54 15.01
CA VAL A 1 16.75 1.99 13.67
C VAL A 1 18.11 2.54 13.24
N ALA A 2 19.04 1.71 12.78
CA ALA A 2 20.44 2.09 12.50
C ALA A 2 20.67 2.79 11.14
N GLY A 3 19.62 3.31 10.49
CA GLY A 3 19.73 4.04 9.22
C GLY A 3 20.29 3.24 8.03
N ARG A 4 20.21 1.91 8.05
CA ARG A 4 20.72 1.05 6.97
C ARG A 4 19.73 1.01 5.81
N SER A 5 20.25 1.10 4.58
CA SER A 5 19.44 1.03 3.37
C SER A 5 18.97 -0.41 3.13
N GLY A 6 17.70 -0.59 2.77
CA GLY A 6 17.15 -1.88 2.33
C GLY A 6 17.47 -2.22 0.87
N ALA A 7 18.14 -1.32 0.13
CA ALA A 7 18.38 -1.50 -1.29
C ALA A 7 19.49 -2.52 -1.59
N GLY A 8 19.23 -3.45 -2.48
CA GLY A 8 20.18 -4.45 -2.96
C GLY A 8 19.93 -4.81 -4.42
N PRO A 9 20.70 -5.78 -4.98
CA PRO A 9 20.40 -6.36 -6.27
C PRO A 9 18.99 -6.98 -6.29
N ILE A 10 18.29 -6.85 -7.41
CA ILE A 10 17.00 -7.53 -7.60
C ILE A 10 17.23 -9.04 -7.64
N THR A 11 16.44 -9.79 -6.87
CA THR A 11 16.46 -11.25 -6.80
C THR A 11 15.12 -11.90 -7.20
N LEU A 12 14.05 -11.11 -7.27
CA LEU A 12 12.71 -11.59 -7.64
C LEU A 12 12.60 -12.06 -9.11
N PHE A 13 13.47 -11.57 -9.99
CA PHE A 13 13.56 -11.98 -11.40
C PHE A 13 14.98 -11.73 -11.96
N ASP A 14 15.27 -12.26 -13.16
CA ASP A 14 16.53 -11.99 -13.86
C ASP A 14 16.55 -10.55 -14.42
N ALA A 15 17.17 -9.64 -13.66
CA ALA A 15 17.32 -8.24 -14.05
C ALA A 15 18.55 -7.97 -14.92
N SER A 16 19.30 -8.98 -15.39
CA SER A 16 20.59 -8.78 -16.09
C SER A 16 20.48 -7.90 -17.34
N SER A 17 19.35 -7.96 -18.04
CA SER A 17 19.06 -7.13 -19.23
C SER A 17 18.46 -5.76 -18.90
N HIS A 18 18.08 -5.52 -17.64
CA HIS A 18 17.48 -4.26 -17.22
C HIS A 18 18.54 -3.16 -17.01
N LYS A 19 18.14 -1.94 -17.36
CA LYS A 19 18.93 -0.73 -17.09
C LYS A 19 19.12 -0.50 -15.58
N VAL A 20 18.12 -0.88 -14.79
CA VAL A 20 18.10 -0.80 -13.32
C VAL A 20 17.96 -2.21 -12.78
N ARG A 21 18.86 -2.57 -11.86
CA ARG A 21 19.04 -3.93 -11.32
C ARG A 21 18.99 -3.94 -9.80
N ILE A 22 18.48 -2.88 -9.20
CA ILE A 22 18.45 -2.66 -7.75
C ILE A 22 17.05 -2.33 -7.29
N ALA A 23 16.68 -2.82 -6.11
CA ALA A 23 15.40 -2.54 -5.44
C ALA A 23 15.54 -2.76 -3.93
N ALA A 24 14.54 -2.33 -3.16
CA ALA A 24 14.39 -2.64 -1.75
C ALA A 24 13.33 -3.74 -1.57
N GLU A 25 13.76 -4.99 -1.75
CA GLU A 25 12.90 -6.18 -1.62
C GLU A 25 12.61 -6.52 -0.15
N ALA A 26 11.42 -7.06 0.12
CA ALA A 26 11.05 -7.57 1.44
C ALA A 26 11.68 -8.96 1.67
N THR A 27 13.01 -8.98 1.84
CA THR A 27 13.82 -10.21 1.88
C THR A 27 13.52 -11.14 3.06
N SER A 28 12.94 -10.65 4.14
CA SER A 28 12.54 -11.45 5.31
C SER A 28 11.09 -11.96 5.23
N PHE A 29 10.36 -11.66 4.17
CA PHE A 29 8.97 -12.10 4.02
C PHE A 29 8.91 -13.49 3.40
N ASP A 30 8.39 -14.45 4.18
CA ASP A 30 8.11 -15.81 3.74
C ASP A 30 6.58 -16.05 3.71
N PRO A 31 5.94 -16.14 2.53
CA PRO A 31 4.52 -16.43 2.42
C PRO A 31 4.09 -17.73 3.12
N GLU A 32 4.94 -18.77 3.12
CA GLU A 32 4.61 -20.06 3.72
C GLU A 32 4.57 -20.02 5.26
N ALA A 33 5.18 -19.00 5.87
CA ALA A 33 5.07 -18.75 7.31
C ALA A 33 3.71 -18.15 7.72
N HIS A 34 2.94 -17.61 6.77
CA HIS A 34 1.70 -16.87 7.04
C HIS A 34 0.45 -17.48 6.39
N PHE A 35 0.61 -18.27 5.33
CA PHE A 35 -0.49 -18.77 4.51
C PHE A 35 -0.24 -20.20 4.10
N ASP A 36 -1.32 -20.99 3.99
CA ASP A 36 -1.20 -22.31 3.39
C ASP A 36 -0.95 -22.21 1.87
N LYS A 37 -0.48 -23.30 1.25
CA LYS A 37 -0.18 -23.33 -0.20
C LYS A 37 -1.37 -23.00 -1.09
N ARG A 38 -2.60 -23.26 -0.62
CA ARG A 38 -3.83 -22.97 -1.36
C ARG A 38 -4.14 -21.48 -1.27
N GLU A 39 -3.98 -20.85 -0.12
CA GLU A 39 -4.16 -19.42 0.09
C GLU A 39 -3.13 -18.60 -0.68
N THR A 40 -1.85 -18.93 -0.57
CA THR A 40 -0.75 -18.22 -1.26
C THR A 40 -0.99 -18.14 -2.77
N ARG A 41 -1.51 -19.22 -3.39
CA ARG A 41 -1.79 -19.27 -4.84
C ARG A 41 -3.02 -18.48 -5.27
N ARG A 42 -3.87 -18.06 -4.33
CA ARG A 42 -5.12 -17.34 -4.59
C ARG A 42 -4.97 -15.83 -4.46
N MET A 43 -3.80 -15.36 -4.05
CA MET A 43 -3.52 -13.97 -3.74
C MET A 43 -2.28 -13.51 -4.47
N ASP A 44 -2.29 -12.27 -4.93
CA ASP A 44 -1.05 -11.60 -5.33
C ASP A 44 -0.19 -11.29 -4.10
N ARG A 45 1.13 -11.14 -4.32
CA ARG A 45 2.09 -10.76 -3.29
C ARG A 45 1.72 -9.45 -2.59
N CYS A 46 1.12 -8.49 -3.30
CA CYS A 46 0.59 -7.26 -2.72
C CYS A 46 -0.48 -7.53 -1.65
N SER A 47 -1.45 -8.39 -1.96
CA SER A 47 -2.50 -8.80 -1.01
C SER A 47 -1.93 -9.56 0.19
N GLN A 48 -0.91 -10.40 -0.03
CA GLN A 48 -0.25 -11.13 1.04
C GLN A 48 0.42 -10.18 2.04
N PHE A 49 1.15 -9.16 1.56
CA PHE A 49 1.74 -8.14 2.44
C PHE A 49 0.67 -7.41 3.25
N VAL A 50 -0.40 -6.96 2.60
CA VAL A 50 -1.46 -6.20 3.29
C VAL A 50 -2.16 -7.05 4.35
N LEU A 51 -2.47 -8.32 4.06
CA LEU A 51 -3.09 -9.20 5.05
C LEU A 51 -2.20 -9.42 6.27
N VAL A 52 -0.91 -9.68 6.07
CA VAL A 52 0.02 -9.84 7.20
C VAL A 52 0.11 -8.55 8.02
N ALA A 53 0.23 -7.38 7.37
CA ALA A 53 0.25 -6.11 8.06
C ALA A 53 -1.08 -5.81 8.80
N ALA A 54 -2.22 -6.19 8.23
CA ALA A 54 -3.53 -6.04 8.86
C ALA A 54 -3.67 -6.95 10.09
N ARG A 55 -3.23 -8.21 10.02
CA ARG A 55 -3.16 -9.12 11.18
C ARG A 55 -2.34 -8.52 12.32
N GLU A 56 -1.16 -8.00 12.00
CA GLU A 56 -0.28 -7.35 12.97
C GLU A 56 -0.94 -6.11 13.59
N ALA A 57 -1.58 -5.25 12.79
CA ALA A 57 -2.27 -4.05 13.26
C ALA A 57 -3.49 -4.38 14.13
N MET A 58 -4.31 -5.37 13.75
CA MET A 58 -5.47 -5.80 14.52
C MET A 58 -5.06 -6.42 15.87
N ALA A 59 -4.00 -7.23 15.86
CA ALA A 59 -3.42 -7.80 17.07
C ALA A 59 -2.84 -6.72 18.00
N ASP A 60 -2.08 -5.75 17.46
CA ASP A 60 -1.55 -4.63 18.25
C ASP A 60 -2.65 -3.73 18.82
N ALA A 61 -3.76 -3.57 18.09
CA ALA A 61 -4.94 -2.85 18.56
C ALA A 61 -5.73 -3.62 19.64
N GLY A 62 -5.47 -4.91 19.81
CA GLY A 62 -6.24 -5.81 20.69
C GLY A 62 -7.72 -5.87 20.28
N LEU A 63 -7.98 -5.95 18.97
CA LEU A 63 -9.34 -6.03 18.44
C LEU A 63 -9.58 -7.38 17.75
N GLU A 64 -10.65 -8.03 18.19
CA GLU A 64 -11.25 -9.17 17.53
C GLU A 64 -12.70 -8.78 17.20
N ILE A 65 -13.11 -8.95 15.94
CA ILE A 65 -14.43 -8.56 15.47
C ILE A 65 -15.26 -9.83 15.28
N ASP A 66 -16.31 -9.96 16.09
CA ASP A 66 -17.31 -11.00 15.92
C ASP A 66 -18.31 -10.59 14.83
N PRO A 67 -18.50 -11.38 13.75
CA PRO A 67 -19.41 -11.05 12.65
C PRO A 67 -20.88 -10.91 13.08
N ASP A 68 -21.28 -11.50 14.21
CA ASP A 68 -22.66 -11.46 14.71
C ASP A 68 -22.92 -10.26 15.63
N GLU A 69 -21.87 -9.54 16.07
CA GLU A 69 -21.99 -8.37 16.93
C GLU A 69 -22.18 -7.06 16.12
N PRO A 70 -22.86 -6.04 16.70
CA PRO A 70 -23.14 -4.78 15.99
C PRO A 70 -21.89 -4.09 15.43
N LEU A 71 -20.78 -4.20 16.15
CA LEU A 71 -19.50 -3.60 15.76
C LEU A 71 -19.03 -4.03 14.38
N ALA A 72 -19.30 -5.27 13.95
CA ALA A 72 -18.87 -5.74 12.63
C ALA A 72 -19.42 -4.84 11.51
N ARG A 73 -20.64 -4.29 11.66
CA ARG A 73 -21.27 -3.39 10.70
C ARG A 73 -20.72 -1.97 10.73
N GLU A 74 -20.06 -1.62 11.82
CA GLU A 74 -19.38 -0.34 12.04
C GLU A 74 -17.85 -0.46 11.89
N ALA A 75 -17.36 -1.62 11.47
CA ALA A 75 -15.94 -1.88 11.23
C ALA A 75 -15.69 -2.06 9.73
N GLY A 76 -14.78 -1.28 9.17
CA GLY A 76 -14.49 -1.24 7.74
C GLY A 76 -13.01 -1.29 7.40
N ALA A 77 -12.69 -1.21 6.11
CA ALA A 77 -11.33 -1.18 5.61
C ALA A 77 -11.16 -0.22 4.42
N VAL A 78 -10.11 0.60 4.44
CA VAL A 78 -9.66 1.38 3.28
C VAL A 78 -8.20 1.09 3.02
N ILE A 79 -7.90 0.36 1.94
CA ILE A 79 -6.53 0.01 1.59
C ILE A 79 -6.10 0.76 0.33
N GLY A 80 -4.96 1.42 0.40
CA GLY A 80 -4.31 2.07 -0.73
C GLY A 80 -3.36 1.14 -1.46
N VAL A 81 -3.41 1.17 -2.79
CA VAL A 81 -2.42 0.49 -3.66
C VAL A 81 -2.07 1.38 -4.85
N GLY A 82 -0.87 1.20 -5.41
CA GLY A 82 -0.46 1.87 -6.65
C GLY A 82 -0.91 1.08 -7.88
N PHE A 83 -0.51 -0.19 -7.96
CA PHE A 83 -0.76 -1.08 -9.09
C PHE A 83 -1.80 -2.17 -8.80
N GLY A 84 -1.85 -2.68 -7.58
CA GLY A 84 -2.60 -3.90 -7.27
C GLY A 84 -1.81 -5.16 -7.65
N GLY A 85 -2.48 -6.18 -8.18
CA GLY A 85 -1.86 -7.48 -8.46
C GLY A 85 -1.09 -7.54 -9.78
N MET A 86 -0.04 -6.74 -9.92
CA MET A 86 0.73 -6.64 -11.18
C MET A 86 1.45 -7.94 -11.54
N GLN A 87 2.06 -8.61 -10.57
CA GLN A 87 2.75 -9.87 -10.81
C GLN A 87 1.77 -10.94 -11.31
N SER A 88 0.63 -11.07 -10.64
CA SER A 88 -0.45 -11.97 -11.07
C SER A 88 -1.00 -11.60 -12.46
N PHE A 89 -1.06 -10.30 -12.81
CA PHE A 89 -1.49 -9.88 -14.15
C PHE A 89 -0.53 -10.37 -15.23
N ILE A 90 0.77 -10.23 -15.02
CA ILE A 90 1.80 -10.70 -15.97
C ILE A 90 1.68 -12.21 -16.16
N GLU A 91 1.61 -12.98 -15.06
CA GLU A 91 1.46 -14.44 -15.09
C GLU A 91 0.21 -14.90 -15.86
N GLU A 92 -0.95 -14.28 -15.62
CA GLU A 92 -2.20 -14.67 -16.30
C GLU A 92 -2.17 -14.29 -17.80
N ILE A 93 -1.50 -13.20 -18.18
CA ILE A 93 -1.29 -12.83 -19.58
C ILE A 93 -0.36 -13.83 -20.29
N ASP A 94 0.69 -14.30 -19.62
CA ASP A 94 1.58 -15.32 -20.19
C ASP A 94 0.85 -16.65 -20.37
N VAL A 95 0.05 -17.08 -19.38
CA VAL A 95 -0.83 -18.25 -19.52
C VAL A 95 -1.78 -18.10 -20.71
N LEU A 96 -2.43 -16.94 -20.86
CA LEU A 96 -3.32 -16.67 -21.98
C LEU A 96 -2.60 -16.77 -23.33
N ARG A 97 -1.41 -16.18 -23.45
CA ARG A 97 -0.64 -16.14 -24.71
C ARG A 97 -0.04 -17.48 -25.09
N GLU A 98 0.49 -18.21 -24.11
CA GLU A 98 1.19 -19.47 -24.34
C GLU A 98 0.26 -20.67 -24.43
N ARG A 99 -0.85 -20.66 -23.67
CA ARG A 99 -1.70 -21.84 -23.45
C ARG A 99 -3.17 -21.62 -23.82
N GLY A 100 -3.56 -20.40 -24.16
CA GLY A 100 -4.91 -20.06 -24.61
C GLY A 100 -5.89 -19.73 -23.46
N PRO A 101 -7.07 -19.18 -23.81
CA PRO A 101 -8.01 -18.60 -22.85
C PRO A 101 -8.59 -19.62 -21.86
N ASP A 102 -8.79 -20.87 -22.25
CA ASP A 102 -9.35 -21.92 -21.38
C ASP A 102 -8.43 -22.32 -20.22
N ARG A 103 -7.18 -21.82 -20.20
CA ARG A 103 -6.18 -22.10 -19.17
C ARG A 103 -6.00 -20.98 -18.15
N VAL A 104 -6.60 -19.80 -18.39
CA VAL A 104 -6.59 -18.67 -17.46
C VAL A 104 -7.30 -19.06 -16.16
N SER A 105 -6.77 -18.63 -15.03
CA SER A 105 -7.31 -18.99 -13.72
C SER A 105 -8.70 -18.37 -13.51
N PRO A 106 -9.68 -19.10 -12.95
CA PRO A 106 -10.95 -18.50 -12.51
C PRO A 106 -10.74 -17.50 -11.37
N LEU A 107 -9.57 -17.52 -10.71
CA LEU A 107 -9.17 -16.56 -9.68
C LEU A 107 -8.21 -15.49 -10.22
N GLY A 108 -7.98 -15.42 -11.54
CA GLY A 108 -7.10 -14.41 -12.14
C GLY A 108 -7.54 -12.99 -11.80
N ILE A 109 -8.80 -12.65 -12.06
CA ILE A 109 -9.35 -11.32 -11.75
C ILE A 109 -9.28 -10.99 -10.24
N PRO A 110 -9.74 -11.87 -9.32
CA PRO A 110 -9.54 -11.66 -7.87
C PRO A 110 -8.09 -11.55 -7.40
N ARG A 111 -7.10 -11.98 -8.18
CA ARG A 111 -5.68 -11.74 -7.85
C ARG A 111 -5.20 -10.37 -8.33
N ILE A 112 -5.79 -9.84 -9.39
CA ILE A 112 -5.28 -8.67 -10.12
C ILE A 112 -5.90 -7.35 -9.63
N ILE A 113 -7.21 -7.32 -9.41
CA ILE A 113 -7.91 -6.05 -9.21
C ILE A 113 -7.48 -5.35 -7.92
N ALA A 114 -7.30 -4.04 -8.02
CA ALA A 114 -6.66 -3.20 -7.00
C ALA A 114 -7.34 -3.27 -5.62
N ASN A 115 -8.65 -3.49 -5.56
CA ASN A 115 -9.40 -3.50 -4.32
C ASN A 115 -9.35 -4.81 -3.53
N MET A 116 -8.69 -5.85 -4.06
CA MET A 116 -8.65 -7.17 -3.42
C MET A 116 -7.95 -7.20 -2.06
N PRO A 117 -6.86 -6.45 -1.82
CA PRO A 117 -6.30 -6.32 -0.48
C PRO A 117 -7.35 -5.87 0.55
N ALA A 118 -8.16 -4.84 0.25
CA ALA A 118 -9.22 -4.37 1.15
C ALA A 118 -10.31 -5.43 1.35
N GLY A 119 -10.73 -6.11 0.27
CA GLY A 119 -11.73 -7.16 0.34
C GLY A 119 -11.26 -8.37 1.18
N LEU A 120 -10.00 -8.76 1.05
CA LEU A 120 -9.42 -9.86 1.82
C LEU A 120 -9.30 -9.51 3.31
N VAL A 121 -8.86 -8.28 3.63
CA VAL A 121 -8.84 -7.77 5.02
C VAL A 121 -10.24 -7.78 5.62
N SER A 122 -11.26 -7.36 4.87
CA SER A 122 -12.65 -7.39 5.30
C SER A 122 -13.16 -8.81 5.55
N ILE A 123 -12.86 -9.76 4.65
CA ILE A 123 -13.24 -11.16 4.80
C ILE A 123 -12.58 -11.78 6.04
N GLU A 124 -11.29 -11.54 6.24
CA GLU A 124 -10.53 -12.17 7.32
C GLU A 124 -10.90 -11.62 8.70
N HIS A 125 -11.16 -10.33 8.80
CA HIS A 125 -11.47 -9.66 10.07
C HIS A 125 -12.95 -9.33 10.24
N HIS A 126 -13.84 -9.95 9.45
CA HIS A 126 -15.29 -9.80 9.56
C HIS A 126 -15.78 -8.33 9.54
N LEU A 127 -15.16 -7.52 8.69
CA LEU A 127 -15.46 -6.09 8.57
C LEU A 127 -16.63 -5.91 7.59
N LEU A 128 -17.82 -5.62 8.11
CA LEU A 128 -19.07 -5.51 7.35
C LEU A 128 -19.48 -4.05 7.07
N GLY A 129 -18.72 -3.09 7.58
CA GLY A 129 -18.86 -1.66 7.33
C GLY A 129 -18.26 -1.23 5.98
N PRO A 130 -17.88 0.05 5.83
CA PRO A 130 -17.33 0.57 4.58
C PRO A 130 -16.04 -0.14 4.16
N VAL A 131 -16.04 -0.72 2.95
CA VAL A 131 -14.84 -1.33 2.35
C VAL A 131 -14.55 -0.67 1.02
N SER A 132 -13.38 -0.05 0.89
CA SER A 132 -12.95 0.62 -0.34
C SER A 132 -11.45 0.53 -0.57
N CYS A 133 -11.03 0.97 -1.76
CA CYS A 133 -9.65 0.96 -2.17
C CYS A 133 -9.30 2.29 -2.83
N THR A 134 -8.20 2.90 -2.39
CA THR A 134 -7.73 4.18 -2.93
C THR A 134 -6.54 3.94 -3.87
N VAL A 135 -6.67 4.35 -5.12
CA VAL A 135 -5.63 4.17 -6.15
C VAL A 135 -5.18 5.53 -6.65
N THR A 136 -4.19 6.11 -5.96
CA THR A 136 -3.63 7.45 -6.23
C THR A 136 -2.10 7.42 -6.34
N ALA A 137 -1.54 6.32 -6.86
CA ALA A 137 -0.10 6.10 -7.00
C ALA A 137 0.63 6.29 -5.65
N CYS A 138 1.69 7.12 -5.60
CA CYS A 138 2.53 7.29 -4.41
C CYS A 138 1.78 7.81 -3.17
N SER A 139 0.60 8.43 -3.32
CA SER A 139 -0.20 8.91 -2.20
C SER A 139 -1.30 7.94 -1.76
N ALA A 140 -1.40 6.74 -2.35
CA ALA A 140 -2.50 5.82 -2.13
C ALA A 140 -2.73 5.47 -0.66
N SER A 141 -1.68 5.11 0.09
CA SER A 141 -1.81 4.76 1.52
C SER A 141 -2.13 5.96 2.39
N ALA A 142 -1.54 7.13 2.11
CA ALA A 142 -1.84 8.37 2.83
C ALA A 142 -3.29 8.80 2.60
N ASN A 143 -3.79 8.70 1.37
CA ASN A 143 -5.19 8.98 1.06
C ASN A 143 -6.12 7.95 1.70
N ALA A 144 -5.78 6.66 1.68
CA ALA A 144 -6.56 5.62 2.34
C ALA A 144 -6.73 5.88 3.85
N ILE A 145 -5.65 6.30 4.53
CA ILE A 145 -5.70 6.68 5.95
C ILE A 145 -6.58 7.92 6.17
N GLY A 146 -6.43 8.95 5.34
CA GLY A 146 -7.28 10.15 5.41
C GLY A 146 -8.75 9.86 5.15
N ASP A 147 -9.05 9.08 4.11
CA ASP A 147 -10.42 8.70 3.74
C ASP A 147 -11.08 7.86 4.85
N ALA A 148 -10.32 6.96 5.50
CA ALA A 148 -10.76 6.20 6.66
C ALA A 148 -11.03 7.08 7.89
N ALA A 149 -10.16 8.06 8.17
CA ALA A 149 -10.39 9.04 9.23
C ALA A 149 -11.67 9.84 8.96
N GLU A 150 -11.93 10.26 7.72
CA GLU A 150 -13.16 10.96 7.33
C GLU A 150 -14.42 10.07 7.45
N ILE A 151 -14.30 8.76 7.20
CA ILE A 151 -15.40 7.80 7.41
C ILE A 151 -15.78 7.75 8.89
N ILE A 152 -14.81 7.68 9.80
CA ILE A 152 -15.06 7.69 11.26
C ILE A 152 -15.61 9.05 11.68
N ARG A 153 -14.98 10.15 11.26
CA ARG A 153 -15.35 11.52 11.62
C ARG A 153 -16.81 11.87 11.28
N ARG A 154 -17.34 11.32 10.18
CA ARG A 154 -18.75 11.50 9.78
C ARG A 154 -19.73 10.49 10.37
N GLY A 155 -19.27 9.60 11.26
CA GLY A 155 -20.09 8.60 11.95
C GLY A 155 -20.56 7.46 11.05
N ALA A 156 -19.77 7.10 10.02
CA ALA A 156 -20.10 5.99 9.10
C ALA A 156 -19.35 4.69 9.42
N ALA A 157 -18.47 4.71 10.43
CA ALA A 157 -17.82 3.55 11.03
C ALA A 157 -17.23 3.97 12.38
N ASP A 158 -17.06 3.00 13.29
CA ASP A 158 -16.36 3.16 14.56
C ASP A 158 -14.91 2.67 14.50
N VAL A 159 -14.61 1.73 13.59
CA VAL A 159 -13.28 1.13 13.40
C VAL A 159 -12.96 1.07 11.91
N MET A 160 -11.76 1.51 11.53
CA MET A 160 -11.28 1.38 10.16
C MET A 160 -9.87 0.79 10.13
N VAL A 161 -9.71 -0.31 9.41
CA VAL A 161 -8.40 -0.85 9.04
C VAL A 161 -7.91 -0.11 7.81
N ALA A 162 -6.89 0.74 7.96
CA ALA A 162 -6.47 1.69 6.93
C ALA A 162 -4.96 1.70 6.70
N GLY A 163 -4.54 1.81 5.44
CA GLY A 163 -3.12 1.82 5.11
C GLY A 163 -2.89 1.51 3.65
N GLY A 164 -1.84 0.75 3.34
CA GLY A 164 -1.60 0.31 1.97
C GLY A 164 -0.47 -0.68 1.84
N GLY A 165 -0.37 -1.26 0.66
CA GLY A 165 0.72 -2.16 0.31
C GLY A 165 1.01 -2.14 -1.17
N GLU A 166 2.21 -2.59 -1.52
CA GLU A 166 2.64 -2.67 -2.91
C GLU A 166 3.65 -3.80 -3.09
N ALA A 167 3.54 -4.51 -4.22
CA ALA A 167 4.48 -5.54 -4.66
C ALA A 167 4.90 -5.28 -6.11
N GLY A 168 5.24 -4.02 -6.40
CA GLY A 168 5.50 -3.52 -7.74
C GLY A 168 6.87 -3.88 -8.32
N ILE A 169 7.71 -4.66 -7.63
CA ILE A 169 9.03 -5.08 -8.12
C ILE A 169 8.84 -6.24 -9.10
N THR A 170 8.32 -5.92 -10.29
CA THR A 170 8.16 -6.85 -11.41
C THR A 170 9.08 -6.46 -12.56
N ASP A 171 9.37 -7.41 -13.44
CA ASP A 171 10.21 -7.20 -14.62
C ASP A 171 9.69 -6.03 -15.48
N TYR A 172 8.38 -5.96 -15.69
CA TYR A 172 7.70 -4.93 -16.46
C TYR A 172 7.74 -3.57 -15.75
N ALA A 173 7.41 -3.49 -14.46
CA ALA A 173 7.39 -2.23 -13.74
C ALA A 173 8.78 -1.58 -13.70
N VAL A 174 9.80 -2.38 -13.37
CA VAL A 174 11.19 -1.90 -13.32
C VAL A 174 11.62 -1.40 -14.69
N ALA A 175 11.30 -2.13 -15.77
CA ALA A 175 11.59 -1.68 -17.12
C ALA A 175 10.86 -0.37 -17.47
N ALA A 176 9.56 -0.29 -17.20
CA ALA A 176 8.73 0.88 -17.53
C ALA A 176 9.20 2.15 -16.79
N PHE A 177 9.48 2.08 -15.49
CA PHE A 177 10.00 3.23 -14.74
C PHE A 177 11.46 3.56 -15.10
N ALA A 178 12.26 2.58 -15.51
CA ALA A 178 13.60 2.85 -16.03
C ALA A 178 13.54 3.60 -17.37
N GLN A 179 12.57 3.30 -18.23
CA GLN A 179 12.34 4.01 -19.50
C GLN A 179 11.89 5.46 -19.28
N SER A 180 11.05 5.71 -18.27
CA SER A 180 10.67 7.07 -17.89
C SER A 180 11.77 7.84 -17.15
N ARG A 181 12.94 7.22 -16.93
CA ARG A 181 14.08 7.77 -16.17
C ARG A 181 13.72 8.17 -14.74
N ALA A 182 12.76 7.48 -14.14
CA ALA A 182 12.32 7.75 -12.77
C ALA A 182 13.17 7.02 -11.71
N LEU A 183 13.80 5.91 -12.09
CA LEU A 183 14.61 5.08 -11.20
C LEU A 183 16.08 5.49 -11.19
N SER A 184 16.71 5.39 -10.02
CA SER A 184 18.17 5.48 -9.88
C SER A 184 18.86 4.39 -10.69
N THR A 185 20.00 4.73 -11.29
CA THR A 185 20.80 3.81 -12.12
C THR A 185 22.09 3.38 -11.44
N ARG A 186 22.24 3.66 -10.14
CA ARG A 186 23.42 3.36 -9.31
C ARG A 186 23.52 1.88 -8.94
N ASN A 187 23.55 1.02 -9.95
CA ASN A 187 23.56 -0.44 -9.79
C ASN A 187 24.78 -0.95 -8.99
N GLU A 188 25.92 -0.26 -9.09
CA GLU A 188 27.17 -0.64 -8.44
C GLU A 188 27.24 -0.25 -6.95
N ASP A 189 26.36 0.64 -6.49
CA ASP A 189 26.26 1.07 -5.09
C ASP A 189 24.79 1.23 -4.66
N PRO A 190 24.05 0.11 -4.53
CA PRO A 190 22.62 0.13 -4.21
C PRO A 190 22.35 0.79 -2.86
N GLN A 191 23.23 0.58 -1.88
CA GLN A 191 23.07 1.08 -0.51
C GLN A 191 23.06 2.61 -0.47
N ALA A 192 23.80 3.28 -1.35
CA ALA A 192 23.80 4.73 -1.47
C ALA A 192 22.84 5.26 -2.55
N ALA A 193 22.09 4.42 -3.27
CA ALA A 193 21.29 4.86 -4.42
C ALA A 193 20.13 5.80 -4.00
N SER A 194 19.38 5.43 -2.97
CA SER A 194 18.32 6.29 -2.41
C SER A 194 18.92 7.37 -1.51
N ARG A 195 19.05 8.59 -2.04
CA ARG A 195 19.64 9.75 -1.35
C ARG A 195 18.75 11.00 -1.45
N PRO A 196 17.61 11.05 -0.75
CA PRO A 196 16.72 12.20 -0.78
C PRO A 196 17.45 13.50 -0.45
N PHE A 197 17.14 14.57 -1.19
CA PHE A 197 17.71 15.92 -1.06
C PHE A 197 19.22 16.07 -1.38
N ASP A 198 19.94 14.97 -1.59
CA ASP A 198 21.35 15.01 -2.01
C ASP A 198 21.51 15.61 -3.42
N ALA A 199 22.63 16.30 -3.64
CA ALA A 199 22.93 16.96 -4.92
C ALA A 199 23.08 15.94 -6.07
N ASP A 200 23.55 14.74 -5.76
CA ASP A 200 23.85 13.69 -6.74
C ASP A 200 22.72 12.65 -6.87
N ARG A 201 21.52 12.93 -6.34
CA ARG A 201 20.35 12.05 -6.52
C ARG A 201 19.97 11.93 -8.00
N ASP A 202 19.69 10.71 -8.46
CA ASP A 202 19.44 10.43 -9.89
C ASP A 202 18.12 9.68 -10.17
N GLY A 203 17.29 9.48 -9.15
CA GLY A 203 15.98 8.81 -9.25
C GLY A 203 15.60 8.16 -7.93
N PHE A 204 14.40 7.59 -7.85
CA PHE A 204 13.99 6.81 -6.67
C PHE A 204 14.47 5.36 -6.79
N VAL A 205 14.53 4.65 -5.65
CA VAL A 205 14.74 3.20 -5.61
C VAL A 205 13.40 2.56 -5.29
N MET A 206 12.95 1.64 -6.14
CA MET A 206 11.68 0.93 -5.95
C MET A 206 11.77 0.02 -4.73
N GLY A 207 10.71 -0.04 -3.92
CA GLY A 207 10.56 -0.97 -2.81
C GLY A 207 9.20 -1.64 -2.81
N GLU A 208 9.05 -2.65 -1.98
CA GLU A 208 7.80 -3.38 -1.75
C GLU A 208 7.52 -3.55 -0.25
N GLY A 209 6.28 -3.86 0.09
CA GLY A 209 5.83 -4.11 1.47
C GLY A 209 4.44 -3.52 1.73
N ALA A 210 4.02 -3.55 2.99
CA ALA A 210 2.77 -2.95 3.43
C ALA A 210 2.90 -2.32 4.82
N ALA A 211 2.00 -1.38 5.10
CA ALA A 211 1.79 -0.82 6.43
C ALA A 211 0.29 -0.56 6.62
N VAL A 212 -0.25 -1.01 7.74
CA VAL A 212 -1.66 -0.89 8.10
C VAL A 212 -1.77 -0.34 9.52
N LEU A 213 -2.78 0.50 9.72
CA LEU A 213 -3.17 1.10 10.99
C LEU A 213 -4.61 0.70 11.30
N VAL A 214 -4.92 0.61 12.59
CA VAL A 214 -6.30 0.59 13.06
C VAL A 214 -6.64 1.99 13.53
N LEU A 215 -7.62 2.62 12.88
CA LEU A 215 -8.22 3.88 13.31
C LEU A 215 -9.51 3.55 14.05
N GLU A 216 -9.79 4.30 15.11
CA GLU A 216 -10.94 4.04 15.99
C GLU A 216 -11.54 5.36 16.47
N GLU A 217 -12.86 5.37 16.63
CA GLU A 217 -13.58 6.45 17.30
C GLU A 217 -13.03 6.63 18.73
N ARG A 218 -12.80 7.89 19.11
CA ARG A 218 -12.03 8.25 20.31
C ARG A 218 -12.67 7.72 21.59
N GLU A 219 -13.97 7.94 21.78
CA GLU A 219 -14.66 7.53 23.00
C GLU A 219 -14.74 6.01 23.11
N ARG A 220 -14.93 5.29 22.00
CA ARG A 220 -14.84 3.83 21.94
C ARG A 220 -13.46 3.32 22.36
N ALA A 221 -12.40 3.91 21.79
CA ALA A 221 -11.02 3.53 22.09
C ALA A 221 -10.71 3.73 23.58
N LEU A 222 -11.15 4.85 24.14
CA LEU A 222 -11.01 5.15 25.57
C LEU A 222 -11.83 4.19 26.44
N ALA A 223 -13.08 3.91 26.07
CA ALA A 223 -13.99 3.04 26.82
C ALA A 223 -13.46 1.60 26.96
N ARG A 224 -12.79 1.08 25.92
CA ARG A 224 -12.16 -0.26 25.97
C ARG A 224 -10.73 -0.26 26.51
N GLY A 225 -10.18 0.91 26.89
CA GLY A 225 -8.81 1.02 27.39
C GLY A 225 -7.73 0.74 26.35
N ALA A 226 -7.99 1.09 25.09
CA ALA A 226 -7.06 0.87 23.99
C ALA A 226 -5.73 1.63 24.20
N ARG A 227 -4.63 1.07 23.68
CA ARG A 227 -3.39 1.83 23.54
C ARG A 227 -3.54 2.81 22.38
N ILE A 228 -3.46 4.11 22.68
CA ILE A 228 -3.55 5.18 21.67
C ILE A 228 -2.14 5.67 21.34
N TYR A 229 -1.75 5.55 20.07
CA TYR A 229 -0.47 6.06 19.57
C TYR A 229 -0.50 7.57 19.30
N ALA A 230 -1.55 8.01 18.62
CA ALA A 230 -1.76 9.41 18.23
C ALA A 230 -3.23 9.60 17.81
N GLU A 231 -3.61 10.85 17.59
CA GLU A 231 -4.89 11.24 17.00
C GLU A 231 -4.66 11.73 15.56
N VAL A 232 -5.52 11.31 14.62
CA VAL A 232 -5.51 11.83 13.25
C VAL A 232 -6.34 13.11 13.21
N THR A 233 -5.68 14.24 13.39
CA THR A 233 -6.36 15.53 13.52
C THR A 233 -6.64 16.22 12.19
N GLY A 234 -5.89 15.91 11.12
CA GLY A 234 -5.97 16.64 9.86
C GLY A 234 -5.73 15.78 8.62
N TYR A 235 -6.51 16.02 7.56
CA TYR A 235 -6.31 15.43 6.23
C TYR A 235 -6.40 16.49 5.12
N GLY A 236 -5.45 16.47 4.19
CA GLY A 236 -5.37 17.42 3.09
C GLY A 236 -5.03 16.78 1.76
N MET A 237 -5.82 17.09 0.73
CA MET A 237 -5.56 16.72 -0.66
C MET A 237 -5.50 17.95 -1.56
N SER A 238 -4.67 17.88 -2.58
CA SER A 238 -4.71 18.82 -3.70
C SER A 238 -4.23 18.14 -4.97
N ALA A 239 -4.44 18.81 -6.11
CA ALA A 239 -3.90 18.38 -7.40
C ALA A 239 -3.04 19.50 -8.00
N ASP A 240 -1.98 19.11 -8.71
CA ASP A 240 -1.15 20.06 -9.45
C ASP A 240 -1.84 20.57 -10.72
N ALA A 241 -2.68 19.72 -11.35
CA ALA A 241 -3.33 19.97 -12.63
C ALA A 241 -2.33 20.49 -13.70
N TYR A 242 -1.18 19.81 -13.81
CA TYR A 242 -0.04 20.28 -14.58
C TYR A 242 0.49 19.25 -15.58
N HIS A 243 1.00 18.12 -15.10
CA HIS A 243 1.54 17.05 -15.93
C HIS A 243 1.22 15.70 -15.30
N ILE A 244 1.09 14.65 -16.11
CA ILE A 244 0.70 13.31 -15.63
C ILE A 244 1.76 12.64 -14.75
N THR A 245 3.04 13.03 -14.89
CA THR A 245 4.17 12.41 -14.17
C THR A 245 5.16 13.41 -13.58
N LEU A 246 5.08 14.70 -13.93
CA LEU A 246 6.01 15.71 -13.46
C LEU A 246 5.30 16.62 -12.45
N PRO A 247 5.91 16.90 -11.29
CA PRO A 247 5.33 17.85 -10.35
C PRO A 247 5.35 19.26 -10.94
N LYS A 248 4.37 20.08 -10.56
CA LYS A 248 4.33 21.48 -10.97
C LYS A 248 5.53 22.25 -10.37
N PRO A 249 6.28 23.02 -11.18
CA PRO A 249 7.33 23.90 -10.66
C PRO A 249 6.82 24.81 -9.54
N GLY A 250 7.65 25.00 -8.51
CA GLY A 250 7.29 25.77 -7.31
C GLY A 250 6.48 25.00 -6.26
N GLY A 251 6.08 23.75 -6.51
CA GLY A 251 5.52 22.87 -5.48
C GLY A 251 4.15 23.30 -4.92
N THR A 252 3.41 24.13 -5.64
CA THR A 252 2.17 24.75 -5.14
C THR A 252 1.06 23.73 -4.82
N GLY A 253 1.01 22.57 -5.50
CA GLY A 253 0.07 21.52 -5.12
C GLY A 253 0.41 20.92 -3.76
N ALA A 254 1.66 20.50 -3.57
CA ALA A 254 2.11 19.98 -2.27
C ALA A 254 1.89 20.99 -1.14
N ALA A 255 2.22 22.27 -1.34
CA ALA A 255 1.97 23.33 -0.36
C ALA A 255 0.49 23.42 0.03
N ARG A 256 -0.43 23.45 -0.95
CA ARG A 256 -1.88 23.46 -0.67
C ARG A 256 -2.38 22.21 0.05
N ALA A 257 -1.79 21.05 -0.20
CA ALA A 257 -2.17 19.82 0.51
C ALA A 257 -1.75 19.90 1.99
N ILE A 258 -0.55 20.41 2.26
CA ILE A 258 -0.06 20.66 3.63
C ILE A 258 -0.92 21.70 4.34
N GLU A 259 -1.17 22.86 3.71
CA GLU A 259 -2.00 23.94 4.26
C GLU A 259 -3.41 23.45 4.60
N ARG A 260 -4.02 22.63 3.74
CA ARG A 260 -5.33 22.03 4.00
C ARG A 260 -5.32 21.08 5.19
N ALA A 261 -4.30 20.23 5.30
CA ALA A 261 -4.18 19.31 6.42
C ALA A 261 -4.00 20.05 7.76
N LEU A 262 -3.18 21.11 7.78
CA LEU A 262 -3.00 21.97 8.96
C LEU A 262 -4.28 22.72 9.32
N ALA A 263 -4.98 23.28 8.33
CA ALA A 263 -6.25 23.98 8.55
C ALA A 263 -7.34 23.02 9.06
N ASP A 264 -7.43 21.81 8.53
CA ASP A 264 -8.35 20.76 9.01
C ASP A 264 -8.04 20.37 10.47
N ALA A 265 -6.75 20.32 10.83
CA ALA A 265 -6.31 20.07 12.20
C ALA A 265 -6.49 21.26 13.15
N GLY A 266 -6.87 22.45 12.65
CA GLY A 266 -6.91 23.68 13.45
C GLY A 266 -5.55 24.13 13.98
N ILE A 267 -4.46 23.81 13.27
CA ILE A 267 -3.08 24.15 13.63
C ILE A 267 -2.61 25.30 12.75
N ASP A 268 -2.07 26.36 13.36
CA ASP A 268 -1.43 27.46 12.64
C ASP A 268 -0.10 26.99 12.02
N GLY A 269 0.11 27.31 10.74
CA GLY A 269 1.30 26.96 9.94
C GLY A 269 2.40 28.01 9.94
#